data_AF-A0A958GA27-F1
#
_entry.id   AF-A0A958GA27-F1
#
_cell.length_a   1.000
_cell.length_b   1.000
_cell.length_c   1.000
_cell.angle_alpha   90.00
_cell.angle_beta   90.00
_cell.angle_gamma   90.00
#
_symmetry.space_group_name_H-M   'P 1'
#
loop_
_entity.id
_entity.type
_entity.pdbx_description
1 polymer ?
#
loop_
_entity_poly.entity_id
_entity_poly.type
_entity_poly.pdbx_seq_one_letter_code
_entity_poly.pdbx_strand_id
1 'polypeptide(L)'
;EQHTVTIDSRKDFYDFFTPQNAERPEIHGGFALAHWNGKTDVEAKIKEDLGVTIRCIPLDGEAEAGRCIITGEPSARRVVFAKSY
;
A
#
# COMPACT_ATOMS: atom_id res chain seq x y z
N GLU A 1 6.55 10.48 15.55
CA GLU A 1 5.62 9.36 15.79
C GLU A 1 4.80 9.11 14.53
N GLN A 2 4.77 7.86 14.06
CA GLN A 2 3.80 7.25 13.12
C GLN A 2 3.58 7.93 11.75
N HIS A 3 4.54 7.80 10.82
CA HIS A 3 4.30 8.05 9.38
C HIS A 3 3.56 6.88 8.69
N THR A 4 2.70 6.17 9.43
CA THR A 4 1.91 5.07 8.91
C THR A 4 0.46 5.51 8.82
N VAL A 5 -0.13 5.41 7.63
CA VAL A 5 -1.54 5.73 7.38
C VAL A 5 -2.28 4.46 6.98
N THR A 6 -3.47 4.27 7.54
CA THR A 6 -4.36 3.18 7.13
C THR A 6 -5.18 3.63 5.93
N ILE A 7 -5.21 2.81 4.87
CA ILE A 7 -5.93 3.13 3.63
C ILE A 7 -6.78 1.93 3.19
N ASP A 8 -8.07 2.17 3.02
CA ASP A 8 -9.06 1.17 2.57
C ASP A 8 -9.59 1.44 1.15
N SER A 9 -9.22 2.58 0.56
CA SER A 9 -9.68 2.99 -0.78
C SER A 9 -8.55 2.96 -1.80
N ARG A 10 -8.81 2.41 -2.97
CA ARG A 10 -7.86 2.44 -4.10
C ARG A 10 -7.45 3.86 -4.43
N LYS A 11 -8.42 4.79 -4.47
CA LYS A 11 -8.17 6.18 -4.86
C LYS A 11 -7.17 6.83 -3.88
N ASP A 12 -7.45 6.72 -2.58
CA ASP A 12 -6.63 7.32 -1.55
C ASP A 12 -5.22 6.71 -1.51
N PHE A 13 -5.10 5.41 -1.84
CA PHE A 13 -3.80 4.75 -1.95
C PHE A 13 -2.96 5.32 -3.10
N TYR A 14 -3.56 5.49 -4.28
CA TYR A 14 -2.87 6.08 -5.42
C TYR A 14 -2.52 7.55 -5.16
N ASP A 15 -3.44 8.33 -4.61
CA ASP A 15 -3.20 9.73 -4.25
C ASP A 15 -2.07 9.87 -3.21
N PHE A 16 -1.99 8.96 -2.23
CA PHE A 16 -0.94 8.97 -1.21
C PHE A 16 0.46 8.73 -1.79
N PHE A 17 0.59 7.89 -2.81
CA PHE A 17 1.88 7.56 -3.43
C PHE A 17 2.18 8.34 -4.71
N THR A 18 1.24 9.14 -5.20
CA THR A 18 1.43 10.04 -6.33
C THR A 18 1.92 11.39 -5.80
N PRO A 19 3.17 11.81 -6.10
CA PRO A 19 3.66 13.09 -5.64
C PRO A 19 2.86 14.23 -6.30
N GLN A 20 2.43 15.21 -5.51
CA GLN A 20 1.73 16.39 -6.03
C GLN A 20 2.63 17.25 -6.93
N ASN A 21 3.95 17.12 -6.77
CA ASN A 21 4.92 17.83 -7.58
C ASN A 21 5.97 16.87 -8.15
N ALA A 22 5.88 16.56 -9.44
CA ALA A 22 6.78 15.63 -10.13
C ALA A 22 8.24 16.14 -10.19
N GLU A 23 8.46 17.46 -10.07
CA GLU A 23 9.78 18.08 -10.11
C GLU A 23 10.52 18.02 -8.76
N ARG A 24 9.77 17.81 -7.66
CA ARG A 24 10.31 17.65 -6.31
C ARG A 24 9.55 16.53 -5.59
N PRO A 25 9.75 15.26 -6.01
CA PRO A 25 9.09 14.15 -5.36
C PRO A 25 9.48 14.12 -3.89
N GLU A 26 8.50 14.09 -3.01
CA GLU A 26 8.72 13.94 -1.57
C GLU A 26 9.47 12.62 -1.34
N ILE A 27 10.71 12.73 -0.85
CA ILE A 27 11.64 11.59 -0.72
C ILE A 27 11.16 10.60 0.37
N HIS A 28 10.12 10.97 1.13
CA HIS A 28 9.57 10.23 2.24
C HIS A 28 8.10 9.91 1.98
N GLY A 29 7.81 9.18 0.90
CA GLY A 29 6.52 8.51 0.77
C GLY A 29 6.35 7.58 1.97
N GLY A 30 5.42 7.92 2.86
CA GLY A 30 5.27 7.24 4.14
C GLY A 30 4.86 5.76 4.01
N PHE A 31 4.50 5.15 5.12
CA PHE A 31 4.01 3.78 5.14
C PHE A 31 2.49 3.77 4.98
N ALA A 32 1.97 2.99 4.05
CA ALA A 32 0.53 2.76 3.93
C ALA A 32 0.18 1.35 4.40
N LEU A 33 -0.74 1.24 5.36
CA LEU A 33 -1.30 -0.01 5.83
C LEU A 33 -2.59 -0.28 5.07
N ALA A 34 -2.57 -1.26 4.17
CA ALA A 34 -3.70 -1.54 3.27
C ALA A 34 -3.91 -3.04 3.07
N HIS A 35 -5.13 -3.42 2.69
CA HIS A 35 -5.49 -4.81 2.43
C HIS A 35 -4.88 -5.32 1.12
N TRP A 36 -4.31 -6.52 1.18
CA TRP A 36 -3.76 -7.23 0.04
C TRP A 36 -4.31 -8.65 -0.02
N ASN A 37 -4.62 -9.12 -1.23
CA ASN A 37 -5.19 -10.46 -1.48
C ASN A 37 -4.13 -11.58 -1.49
N GLY A 38 -2.84 -11.27 -1.29
CA GLY A 38 -1.78 -12.27 -1.29
C GLY A 38 -1.24 -12.63 -2.68
N LYS A 39 -1.74 -11.99 -3.75
CA LYS A 39 -1.31 -12.31 -5.11
C LYS A 39 -0.17 -11.42 -5.59
N THR A 40 0.83 -12.05 -6.20
CA THR A 40 2.05 -11.39 -6.71
C THR A 40 1.80 -10.51 -7.93
N ASP A 41 0.76 -10.79 -8.73
CA ASP A 41 0.32 -9.95 -9.85
C ASP A 41 -0.15 -8.57 -9.36
N VAL A 42 -0.85 -8.52 -8.22
CA VAL A 42 -1.28 -7.26 -7.59
C VAL A 42 -0.08 -6.46 -7.10
N GLU A 43 0.91 -7.11 -6.49
CA GLU A 43 2.13 -6.44 -6.06
C GLU A 43 2.92 -5.88 -7.25
N ALA A 44 3.07 -6.68 -8.32
CA ALA A 44 3.75 -6.26 -9.54
C ALA A 44 3.06 -5.03 -10.16
N LYS A 45 1.73 -5.01 -10.18
CA LYS A 45 0.95 -3.87 -10.67
C LYS A 45 1.18 -2.61 -9.85
N ILE A 46 1.15 -2.71 -8.52
CA ILE A 46 1.40 -1.56 -7.63
C ILE A 46 2.83 -1.02 -7.85
N LYS A 47 3.80 -1.91 -8.04
CA LYS A 47 5.18 -1.53 -8.33
C LYS A 47 5.32 -0.80 -9.66
N GLU A 48 4.67 -1.30 -10.71
CA GLU A 48 4.68 -0.66 -12.03
C GLU A 48 3.97 0.70 -12.02
N ASP A 49 2.79 0.78 -11.40
CA ASP A 49 1.97 1.99 -11.38
C ASP A 49 2.57 3.10 -10.50
N LEU A 50 3.12 2.74 -9.32
CA LEU A 50 3.45 3.71 -8.27
C LEU A 50 4.90 3.65 -7.78
N GLY A 51 5.68 2.64 -8.18
CA GLY A 51 7.00 2.38 -7.61
C GLY A 51 6.94 1.94 -6.15
N VAL A 52 5.83 1.33 -5.73
CA VAL A 52 5.54 0.94 -4.33
C VAL A 52 5.61 -0.57 -4.19
N THR A 53 6.17 -1.05 -3.08
CA THR A 53 6.29 -2.49 -2.77
C THR A 53 5.85 -2.80 -1.34
N ILE A 54 5.54 -4.08 -1.09
CA ILE A 54 5.21 -4.55 0.25
C ILE A 54 6.52 -4.65 1.04
N ARG A 55 6.61 -3.96 2.18
CA ARG A 55 7.79 -3.93 3.05
C ARG A 55 7.72 -4.94 4.18
N CYS A 56 6.52 -5.16 4.70
CA CYS A 56 6.29 -6.06 5.84
C CYS A 56 4.86 -6.60 5.81
N ILE A 57 4.72 -7.88 6.11
CA ILE A 57 3.44 -8.53 6.40
C ILE A 57 3.42 -8.77 7.91
N PRO A 58 2.62 -8.03 8.70
CA PRO A 58 2.55 -8.25 10.13
C PRO A 58 2.07 -9.68 10.43
N LEU A 59 2.86 -10.43 11.20
CA LEU A 59 2.56 -11.82 11.58
C LEU A 59 1.63 -11.88 12.79
N ASP A 60 1.84 -10.99 13.76
CA ASP A 60 1.04 -10.84 15.00
C ASP A 60 -0.03 -9.73 14.91
N GLY A 61 -0.28 -9.21 13.71
CA GLY A 61 -1.28 -8.17 13.50
C GLY A 61 -2.71 -8.69 13.66
N GLU A 62 -3.65 -7.81 14.00
CA GLU A 62 -5.07 -8.16 14.01
C GLU A 62 -5.47 -8.74 12.64
N ALA A 63 -6.06 -9.94 12.68
CA ALA A 63 -6.61 -10.60 11.50
C ALA A 63 -7.89 -9.89 11.08
N GLU A 64 -7.74 -8.70 10.51
CA GLU A 64 -8.84 -7.92 9.98
C GLU A 64 -9.18 -8.45 8.59
N ALA A 65 -10.39 -9.00 8.46
CA ALA A 65 -10.92 -9.37 7.17
C ALA A 65 -11.37 -8.10 6.44
N GLY A 66 -10.84 -7.90 5.23
CA GLY A 66 -11.17 -6.75 4.40
C GLY A 66 -11.15 -7.09 2.93
N ARG A 67 -10.94 -6.08 2.09
CA ARG A 67 -10.88 -6.26 0.63
C ARG A 67 -9.61 -5.65 0.10
N CYS A 68 -8.95 -6.35 -0.80
CA CYS A 68 -7.76 -5.86 -1.47
C CYS A 68 -8.04 -4.51 -2.12
N ILE A 69 -7.21 -3.52 -1.82
CA ILE A 69 -7.37 -2.16 -2.35
C ILE A 69 -7.26 -2.06 -3.87
N ILE A 70 -6.66 -3.07 -4.54
CA ILE A 70 -6.49 -3.06 -5.99
C ILE A 70 -7.59 -3.86 -6.70
N THR A 71 -7.85 -5.10 -6.25
CA THR A 71 -8.74 -6.03 -6.93
C THR A 71 -10.14 -6.11 -6.32
N GLY A 72 -10.33 -5.63 -5.10
CA GLY A 72 -11.58 -5.78 -4.34
C GLY A 72 -11.82 -7.19 -3.79
N GLU A 73 -10.92 -8.14 -4.05
CA GLU A 73 -10.99 -9.51 -3.56
C GLU A 73 -10.83 -9.58 -2.03
N PRO A 74 -11.34 -10.63 -1.37
CA PRO A 74 -11.17 -10.79 0.07
C PRO A 74 -9.69 -10.81 0.47
N SER A 75 -9.38 -10.11 1.56
CA SER A 75 -8.07 -10.03 2.17
C SER A 75 -8.18 -10.42 3.63
N ALA A 76 -7.26 -11.27 4.11
CA ALA A 76 -7.29 -11.77 5.48
C ALA A 76 -6.58 -10.84 6.48
N ARG A 77 -5.80 -9.86 5.99
CA ARG A 77 -5.03 -8.93 6.82
C ARG A 77 -4.51 -7.74 6.00
N ARG A 78 -4.12 -6.66 6.68
CA ARG A 78 -3.40 -5.55 6.06
C ARG A 78 -1.90 -5.81 6.00
N VAL A 79 -1.24 -5.21 5.02
CA VAL A 79 0.21 -5.24 4.82
C VAL A 79 0.76 -3.82 4.70
N VAL A 80 2.05 -3.67 4.98
CA VAL A 80 2.72 -2.37 4.92
C VAL A 80 3.31 -2.16 3.53
N PHE A 81 2.83 -1.13 2.84
CA PHE A 81 3.35 -0.65 1.57
C PHE A 81 4.23 0.58 1.77
N ALA A 82 5.30 0.70 0.99
CA ALA A 82 6.10 1.92 0.90
C ALA A 82 6.73 2.07 -0.49
N LYS A 83 7.16 3.28 -0.84
CA LYS A 83 7.99 3.53 -2.03
C LYS A 83 9.26 2.66 -1.97
N SER A 84 9.58 2.02 -3.09
CA SER A 84 10.89 1.40 -3.30
C SER A 84 11.82 2.42 -3.93
N TYR A 85 13.06 2.47 -3.43
CA TYR A 85 14.16 3.22 -4.05
C TYR A 85 14.57 2.61 -5.40
#